data_AF-A0A9X9LGZ6-F1
#
_entry.id   AF-A0A9X9LGZ6-F1
#
_cell.length_a   1.000
_cell.length_b   1.000
_cell.length_c   1.000
_cell.angle_alpha   90.00
_cell.angle_beta   90.00
_cell.angle_gamma   90.00
#
_symmetry.space_group_name_H-M   'P 1'
#
loop_
_entity.id
_entity.type
_entity.pdbx_description
1 polymer ?
#
loop_
_entity_poly.entity_id
_entity_poly.type
_entity_poly.pdbx_seq_one_letter_code
_entity_poly.pdbx_strand_id
1 'polypeptide(L)'
;GNRVLTSKLVRFCYQCARFDGYRCLTGLKKCWKVNLTIYKRSCTIDHYYYNDRITGRALYRYSELSCKPCEEGMVQVYHDLLKETFCCNQNDMCNNGNINLDTTVVFARGIDNMTDVIKDRR
;
A
#
# COMPACT_ATOMS: atom_id res chain seq x y z
N GLY A 1 -34.22 -1.03 -9.54
CA GLY A 1 -33.72 0.36 -9.50
C GLY A 1 -32.23 0.34 -9.28
N ASN A 2 -31.45 0.28 -10.36
CA ASN A 2 -30.00 0.11 -10.31
C ASN A 2 -29.32 1.48 -10.14
N ARG A 3 -28.93 1.81 -8.92
CA ARG A 3 -28.12 2.99 -8.58
C ARG A 3 -26.65 2.77 -8.98
N VAL A 4 -26.37 2.52 -10.26
CA VAL A 4 -25.01 2.36 -10.82
C VAL A 4 -24.55 3.68 -11.45
N LEU A 5 -24.57 4.76 -10.66
CA LEU A 5 -24.13 6.10 -11.06
C LEU A 5 -23.03 6.67 -10.15
N THR A 6 -22.64 5.95 -9.09
CA THR A 6 -21.75 6.48 -8.03
C THR A 6 -20.30 5.99 -8.07
N SER A 7 -19.94 5.00 -8.89
CA SER A 7 -18.60 4.37 -8.83
C SER A 7 -17.46 5.18 -9.45
N LYS A 8 -17.73 6.17 -10.32
CA LYS A 8 -16.66 7.05 -10.86
C LYS A 8 -16.25 8.17 -9.89
N LEU A 9 -17.12 8.50 -8.93
CA LEU A 9 -16.97 9.63 -8.02
C LEU A 9 -16.30 9.28 -6.70
N VAL A 10 -16.26 8.01 -6.31
CA VAL A 10 -15.68 7.58 -5.03
C VAL A 10 -14.65 6.51 -5.30
N ARG A 11 -13.44 6.71 -4.77
CA ARG A 11 -12.35 5.75 -4.84
C ARG A 11 -12.17 5.07 -3.50
N PHE A 12 -12.14 3.75 -3.50
CA PHE A 12 -11.82 2.95 -2.32
C PHE A 12 -10.35 2.52 -2.33
N CYS A 13 -9.71 2.55 -1.16
CA CYS A 13 -8.35 2.05 -0.95
C CYS A 13 -8.30 1.17 0.30
N TYR A 14 -7.26 0.35 0.40
CA TYR A 14 -6.91 -0.29 1.66
C TYR A 14 -6.33 0.72 2.64
N GLN A 15 -6.67 0.56 3.90
CA GLN A 15 -6.10 1.29 5.01
C GLN A 15 -5.47 0.31 6.00
N CYS A 16 -4.18 0.49 6.23
CA CYS A 16 -3.40 -0.30 7.17
C CYS A 16 -2.26 0.54 7.72
N ALA A 17 -2.16 0.65 9.05
CA ALA A 17 -1.09 1.44 9.68
C ALA A 17 0.26 0.69 9.67
N ARG A 18 0.24 -0.65 9.66
CA ARG A 18 1.46 -1.47 9.67
C ARG A 18 1.26 -2.78 8.90
N PHE A 19 1.67 -2.77 7.65
CA PHE A 19 1.70 -3.93 6.76
C PHE A 19 3.12 -4.50 6.75
N ASP A 20 3.30 -5.77 7.07
CA ASP A 20 4.63 -6.40 7.20
C ASP A 20 5.21 -6.93 5.88
N GLY A 21 4.51 -6.72 4.75
CA GLY A 21 4.85 -7.31 3.45
C GLY A 21 4.00 -8.55 3.10
N TYR A 22 3.27 -9.09 4.07
CA TYR A 22 2.36 -10.22 3.88
C TYR A 22 0.94 -9.91 4.36
N ARG A 23 0.81 -9.33 5.56
CA ARG A 23 -0.48 -9.02 6.20
C ARG A 23 -0.47 -7.68 6.93
N CYS A 24 -1.67 -7.17 7.17
CA CYS A 24 -1.87 -5.99 8.00
C CYS A 24 -1.90 -6.38 9.49
N LEU A 25 -0.92 -5.93 10.26
CA LEU A 25 -0.80 -6.22 11.69
C LEU A 25 -1.85 -5.48 12.54
N THR A 26 -2.32 -4.33 12.06
CA THR A 26 -3.30 -3.49 12.77
C THR A 26 -4.75 -3.76 12.35
N GLY A 27 -4.99 -4.80 11.55
CA GLY A 27 -6.26 -5.08 10.91
C GLY A 27 -6.47 -4.25 9.64
N LEU A 28 -6.82 -4.94 8.55
CA LEU A 28 -7.03 -4.34 7.24
C LEU A 28 -8.40 -3.65 7.20
N LYS A 29 -8.40 -2.34 6.94
CA LYS A 29 -9.63 -1.54 6.78
C LYS A 29 -9.75 -1.05 5.34
N LYS A 30 -10.93 -0.52 5.03
CA LYS A 30 -11.20 0.17 3.76
C LYS A 30 -11.45 1.63 4.06
N CYS A 31 -10.83 2.51 3.29
CA CYS A 31 -11.10 3.94 3.29
C CYS A 31 -11.61 4.36 1.91
N TRP A 32 -12.25 5.53 1.85
CA TRP A 32 -12.80 6.07 0.62
C TRP A 32 -12.43 7.55 0.47
N LYS A 33 -12.45 8.04 -0.76
CA LYS A 33 -12.28 9.47 -1.07
C LYS A 33 -13.05 9.90 -2.30
N VAL A 34 -13.47 11.16 -2.31
CA VAL A 34 -14.21 11.74 -3.43
C VAL A 34 -13.26 12.16 -4.53
N ASN A 35 -13.65 11.79 -5.73
CA ASN A 35 -12.89 11.93 -6.95
C ASN A 35 -13.15 13.27 -7.65
N LEU A 36 -12.79 14.38 -6.99
CA LEU A 36 -13.01 15.74 -7.53
C LEU A 36 -11.83 16.28 -8.35
N THR A 37 -10.65 15.66 -8.28
CA THR A 37 -9.44 16.10 -9.00
C THR A 37 -8.56 14.90 -9.36
N ILE A 38 -7.89 14.95 -10.52
CA ILE A 38 -7.07 13.84 -11.05
C ILE A 38 -5.96 13.42 -10.07
N TYR A 39 -5.30 14.39 -9.43
CA TYR A 39 -4.23 14.16 -8.46
C TYR A 39 -4.70 13.62 -7.09
N LYS A 40 -6.02 13.64 -6.82
CA LYS A 40 -6.60 13.09 -5.57
C LYS A 40 -7.22 11.71 -5.75
N ARG A 41 -7.06 11.10 -6.94
CA ARG A 41 -7.57 9.75 -7.30
C ARG A 41 -6.72 8.60 -6.78
N SER A 42 -5.49 8.85 -6.35
CA SER A 42 -4.49 7.81 -6.14
C SER A 42 -4.47 7.28 -4.71
N CYS A 43 -4.56 5.97 -4.51
CA CYS A 43 -4.27 5.35 -3.23
C CYS A 43 -2.77 5.43 -2.93
N THR A 44 -2.43 5.49 -1.64
CA THR A 44 -1.07 5.70 -1.14
C THR A 44 -0.51 4.42 -0.53
N ILE A 45 0.77 4.17 -0.81
CA ILE A 45 1.60 3.16 -0.16
C ILE A 45 2.87 3.86 0.29
N ASP A 46 3.14 3.87 1.59
CA ASP A 46 4.43 4.35 2.11
C ASP A 46 5.24 3.14 2.59
N HIS A 47 6.38 2.86 1.96
CA HIS A 47 7.34 1.87 2.43
C HIS A 47 8.35 2.53 3.35
N TYR A 48 8.58 1.91 4.49
CA TYR A 48 9.55 2.36 5.48
C TYR A 48 10.74 1.40 5.50
N TYR A 49 11.94 1.97 5.38
CA TYR A 49 13.21 1.25 5.38
C TYR A 49 14.11 1.80 6.47
N TYR A 50 14.74 0.91 7.24
CA TYR A 50 15.79 1.30 8.17
C TYR A 50 17.15 1.19 7.50
N ASN A 51 17.97 2.24 7.60
CA ASN A 51 19.35 2.22 7.17
C ASN A 51 20.17 1.41 8.17
N ASP A 52 20.60 0.22 7.76
CA ASP A 52 21.58 -0.55 8.51
C ASP A 52 22.96 0.11 8.37
N ARG A 53 23.49 0.59 9.48
CA ARG A 53 24.79 1.28 9.52
C ARG A 53 25.97 0.37 9.23
N ILE A 54 25.82 -0.94 9.44
CA ILE A 54 26.90 -1.90 9.23
C ILE A 54 27.05 -2.16 7.72
N THR A 55 25.94 -2.43 7.04
CA THR A 55 25.96 -2.77 5.61
C THR A 55 25.75 -1.57 4.68
N GLY A 56 25.31 -0.42 5.21
CA GLY A 56 24.95 0.77 4.44
C GLY A 56 23.66 0.60 3.62
N ARG A 57 22.87 -0.45 3.88
CA ARG A 57 21.67 -0.80 3.09
C ARG A 57 20.40 -0.31 3.77
N ALA A 58 19.43 0.12 2.96
CA ALA A 58 18.08 0.39 3.40
C ALA A 58 17.28 -0.92 3.44
N LEU A 59 16.94 -1.39 4.63
CA LEU A 59 16.22 -2.65 4.84
C LEU A 59 14.73 -2.38 5.06
N TYR A 60 13.88 -3.00 4.23
CA TYR A 60 12.44 -2.89 4.35
C TYR A 60 11.97 -3.30 5.75
N ARG A 61 11.06 -2.51 6.33
CA ARG A 61 10.52 -2.78 7.66
C ARG A 61 9.01 -3.00 7.66
N TYR A 62 8.26 -2.06 7.09
CA TYR A 62 6.82 -2.14 6.99
C TYR A 62 6.31 -1.15 5.95
N SER A 63 5.05 -1.32 5.57
CA SER A 63 4.33 -0.38 4.72
C SER A 63 3.11 0.19 5.44
N GLU A 64 2.76 1.42 5.10
CA GLU A 64 1.50 2.04 5.45
C GLU A 64 0.63 2.14 4.20
N LEU A 65 -0.61 1.66 4.28
CA LEU A 65 -1.59 1.73 3.21
C LEU A 65 -2.62 2.78 3.61
N SER A 66 -2.90 3.75 2.75
CA SER A 66 -3.86 4.79 3.10
C SER A 66 -4.61 5.39 1.91
N CYS A 67 -5.60 6.22 2.23
CA CYS A 67 -6.30 7.08 1.29
C CYS A 67 -5.76 8.51 1.26
N LYS A 68 -4.63 8.80 1.95
CA LYS A 68 -4.11 10.16 2.06
C LYS A 68 -3.73 10.72 0.68
N PRO A 69 -3.67 12.05 0.51
CA PRO A 69 -3.12 12.67 -0.70
C PRO A 69 -1.77 12.04 -1.05
N CYS A 70 -1.57 11.74 -2.32
CA CYS A 70 -0.43 10.97 -2.75
C CYS A 70 0.60 11.85 -3.43
N GLU A 71 1.80 11.88 -2.87
CA GLU A 71 2.97 12.60 -3.40
C GLU A 71 4.08 11.56 -3.54
N GLU A 72 4.34 11.12 -4.77
CA GLU A 72 5.38 10.12 -5.04
C GLU A 72 6.76 10.67 -4.71
N GLY A 73 7.62 9.79 -4.20
CA GLY A 73 9.02 10.11 -3.95
C GLY A 73 9.56 9.51 -2.67
N MET A 74 10.82 9.82 -2.40
CA MET A 74 11.54 9.35 -1.22
C MET A 74 11.84 10.51 -0.27
N VAL A 75 11.64 10.27 1.02
CA VAL A 75 11.87 11.25 2.09
C VAL A 75 12.64 10.56 3.21
N GLN A 76 13.75 11.17 3.61
CA GLN A 76 14.45 10.80 4.85
C GLN A 76 13.63 11.33 6.05
N VAL A 77 12.97 10.43 6.78
CA VAL A 77 12.10 10.79 7.92
C VAL A 77 12.93 11.03 9.19
N TYR A 78 13.88 10.15 9.45
CA TYR A 78 14.87 10.26 10.54
C TYR A 78 16.25 9.85 10.00
N HIS A 79 17.32 10.02 10.78
CA HIS A 79 18.69 9.66 10.35
C HIS A 79 18.82 8.21 9.85
N ASP A 80 18.03 7.29 10.38
CA ASP A 80 18.03 5.88 10.06
C ASP A 80 16.72 5.41 9.40
N LEU A 81 15.72 6.27 9.22
CA LEU A 81 14.43 5.90 8.64
C LEU A 81 14.20 6.62 7.31
N LEU A 82 14.19 5.84 6.22
CA LEU A 82 13.82 6.28 4.88
C LEU A 82 12.38 5.87 4.59
N LYS A 83 11.61 6.76 3.95
CA LYS A 83 10.25 6.50 3.51
C LYS A 83 10.13 6.71 2.00
N GLU A 84 9.65 5.72 1.29
CA GLU A 84 9.33 5.78 -0.14
C GLU A 84 7.81 5.73 -0.33
N THR A 85 7.27 6.67 -1.11
CA THR A 85 5.83 6.80 -1.34
C THR A 85 5.50 6.42 -2.78
N PHE A 86 4.62 5.44 -2.97
CA PHE A 86 4.07 5.02 -4.26
C PHE A 86 2.59 5.36 -4.37
N CYS A 87 2.20 5.83 -5.55
CA CYS A 87 0.82 6.15 -5.87
C CYS A 87 0.24 5.17 -6.89
N CYS A 88 -0.99 4.70 -6.65
CA CYS A 88 -1.71 3.90 -7.62
C CYS A 88 -3.10 4.46 -7.87
N ASN A 89 -3.49 4.59 -9.15
CA ASN A 89 -4.77 5.18 -9.57
C ASN A 89 -5.55 4.33 -10.56
N GLN A 90 -5.07 3.13 -10.89
CA GLN A 90 -5.64 2.26 -11.92
C GLN A 90 -6.98 1.66 -11.46
N ASN A 91 -6.99 0.93 -10.34
CA ASN A 91 -8.17 0.21 -9.83
C ASN A 91 -8.46 0.47 -8.35
N ASP A 92 -9.72 0.28 -7.94
CA ASP A 92 -10.09 0.35 -6.51
C ASP A 92 -9.25 -0.65 -5.72
N MET A 93 -8.85 -0.27 -4.51
CA MET A 93 -8.02 -1.10 -3.64
C MET A 93 -6.68 -1.53 -4.29
N CYS A 94 -6.14 -0.70 -5.19
CA CYS A 94 -4.85 -1.00 -5.84
C CYS A 94 -3.67 -1.03 -4.87
N ASN A 95 -3.76 -0.37 -3.71
CA ASN A 95 -2.69 -0.31 -2.71
C ASN A 95 -2.64 -1.56 -1.83
N ASN A 96 -2.45 -2.73 -2.43
CA ASN A 96 -2.47 -4.01 -1.74
C ASN A 96 -1.18 -4.34 -0.96
N GLY A 97 -0.20 -3.43 -0.92
CA GLY A 97 1.06 -3.58 -0.19
C GLY A 97 2.12 -4.45 -0.89
N ASN A 98 1.77 -5.15 -1.97
CA ASN A 98 2.66 -6.02 -2.74
C ASN A 98 3.30 -5.32 -3.95
N ILE A 99 3.17 -4.00 -4.07
CA ILE A 99 3.69 -3.23 -5.21
C ILE A 99 5.19 -2.90 -5.05
N ASN A 100 5.85 -3.44 -4.03
CA ASN A 100 7.24 -3.14 -3.79
C ASN A 100 8.15 -3.95 -4.73
N LEU A 101 8.84 -3.26 -5.66
CA LEU A 101 9.76 -3.88 -6.63
C LEU A 101 10.81 -4.76 -5.94
N ASP A 102 11.25 -4.39 -4.72
CA ASP A 102 12.29 -5.13 -3.99
C ASP A 102 11.78 -6.36 -3.21
N THR A 103 10.47 -6.42 -2.91
CA THR A 103 9.90 -7.63 -2.27
C THR A 103 9.83 -8.80 -3.25
N THR A 104 9.88 -8.55 -4.56
CA THR A 104 9.90 -9.62 -5.56
C THR A 104 11.16 -10.48 -5.46
N VAL A 105 12.30 -9.94 -5.04
CA VAL A 105 13.56 -10.73 -4.99
C VAL A 105 13.58 -11.73 -3.82
N VAL A 106 12.91 -11.43 -2.70
CA VAL A 106 12.86 -12.33 -1.53
C VAL A 106 11.61 -13.24 -1.56
N PHE A 107 10.50 -12.82 -2.20
CA PHE A 107 9.22 -13.53 -2.17
C PHE A 107 8.70 -14.06 -3.52
N ALA A 108 9.43 -13.92 -4.65
CA ALA A 108 9.03 -14.51 -5.95
C ALA A 108 8.92 -16.06 -5.98
N ARG A 109 9.02 -16.75 -4.84
CA ARG A 109 8.75 -18.18 -4.72
C ARG A 109 7.45 -18.53 -3.98
N GLY A 110 6.61 -17.57 -3.58
CA GLY A 110 5.46 -17.87 -2.69
C GLY A 110 4.13 -17.16 -2.92
N ILE A 111 3.97 -16.32 -3.94
CA ILE A 111 2.75 -15.48 -4.10
C ILE A 111 1.87 -15.96 -5.25
N ASP A 112 1.53 -17.24 -5.23
CA ASP A 112 0.41 -17.77 -6.01
C ASP A 112 -0.90 -17.78 -5.17
N ASN A 113 -0.84 -17.58 -3.85
CA ASN A 113 -1.93 -17.97 -2.94
C ASN A 113 -2.48 -16.86 -1.99
N MET A 114 -2.49 -15.57 -2.36
CA MET A 114 -3.22 -14.57 -1.56
C MET A 114 -4.74 -14.63 -1.77
N THR A 115 -5.22 -15.28 -2.83
CA THR A 115 -6.64 -15.59 -3.04
C THR A 115 -7.17 -16.70 -2.13
N ASP A 116 -6.30 -17.49 -1.49
CA ASP A 116 -6.70 -18.65 -0.70
C ASP A 116 -6.99 -18.32 0.76
N VAL A 117 -6.43 -17.24 1.31
CA VAL A 117 -6.71 -16.81 2.70
C VAL A 117 -8.16 -16.33 2.87
N ILE A 118 -8.83 -15.94 1.79
CA ILE A 118 -10.25 -15.52 1.82
C ILE A 118 -11.21 -16.72 1.78
N LYS A 119 -10.77 -17.90 1.31
CA LYS A 119 -11.63 -19.09 1.21
C LYS A 119 -11.76 -19.87 2.51
N ASP A 120 -10.83 -19.74 3.44
CA ASP A 120 -10.77 -20.57 4.66
C ASP A 120 -11.53 -19.98 5.87
N ARG A 121 -12.45 -19.05 5.62
CA ARG A 121 -13.43 -18.54 6.61
C ARG A 121 -14.87 -18.58 6.09
N ARG A 122 -15.26 -19.68 5.46
CA ARG A 122 -16.66 -20.04 5.24
C ARG A 122 -16.94 -21.45 5.74
#